data_AF-A0A0D2X4C9-F1
#
_entry.id   AF-A0A0D2X4C9-F1
#
_cell.length_a   1.000
_cell.length_b   1.000
_cell.length_c   1.000
_cell.angle_alpha   90.00
_cell.angle_beta   90.00
_cell.angle_gamma   90.00
#
_symmetry.space_group_name_H-M   'P 1'
#
loop_
_entity.id
_entity.type
_entity.pdbx_description
1 polymer ?
#
loop_
_entity_poly.entity_id
_entity_poly.type
_entity_poly.pdbx_seq_one_letter_code
_entity_poly.pdbx_strand_id
1 'polypeptide(L)'
;MVLTPTTVQLEFLLFAVIYAGLFLVLFPLFLYRSTREPLRSRGVFWSIFTAIGLSIDLILLLVRSYDRSLFSCRTRLISAAFISPLSFLPYFIRSFVLWYRLRWHQEKSTLRHWFHDHRAVLKLRWQILFWVGVCLLHIIVDVIITESNAGYIDVNMTDTRCNSVPNSLGQNIIGFGYALCVIALVKLLWRDVEDAYYVKSELRLLAYISIPTFIVYFALSVVDPKSFDYGNMLIIVFLCIFIANVCFPIVVSYYDEIVQRKMARSSSQESLVSADLPRFRESKRQRRAAASAAAARQAGASSETDPVEQETIQVDEDIDSDSESHPEEEQQHADANPRSILELDAHMMSSNLALNQLGTTTRPERPFGSTLSDILGNDILMAAFADYTVRCWCSENLLFYRTMTDLRARQQAGEKITAEDIQAIRREYLLPTSKRELNLPITLSAQVNAELDREPTDPAVLDPVFKSIFALLKTDVYPRFRQSSLFQEALARVKSQSQV
;
A
#
# COMPACT_ATOMS: atom_id res chain seq x y z
N MET A 1 8.60 6.61 57.36
CA MET A 1 9.55 5.71 56.68
C MET A 1 9.58 6.10 55.21
N VAL A 2 10.72 6.57 54.71
CA VAL A 2 10.89 6.75 53.26
C VAL A 2 11.15 5.36 52.70
N LEU A 3 10.16 4.76 52.04
CA LEU A 3 10.34 3.50 51.33
C LEU A 3 11.25 3.77 50.13
N THR A 4 12.49 3.30 50.21
CA THR A 4 13.36 3.25 49.03
C THR A 4 12.75 2.26 48.04
N PRO A 5 12.52 2.65 46.78
CA PRO A 5 11.96 1.76 45.78
C PRO A 5 12.83 0.52 45.64
N THR A 6 12.22 -0.64 45.47
CA THR A 6 12.97 -1.87 45.19
C THR A 6 13.63 -1.77 43.81
N THR A 7 14.70 -2.53 43.57
CA THR A 7 15.36 -2.62 42.26
C THR A 7 14.37 -2.92 41.14
N VAL A 8 13.41 -3.83 41.39
CA VAL A 8 12.32 -4.17 40.47
C VAL A 8 11.47 -2.94 40.13
N GLN A 9 11.08 -2.12 41.10
CA GLN A 9 10.29 -0.90 40.84
C GLN A 9 11.04 0.10 39.94
N LEU A 10 12.36 0.23 40.12
CA LEU A 10 13.21 1.07 39.27
C LEU A 10 13.30 0.53 37.83
N GLU A 11 13.43 -0.77 37.64
CA GLU A 11 13.44 -1.41 36.31
C GLU A 11 12.11 -1.19 35.57
N PHE A 12 10.99 -1.39 36.28
CA PHE A 12 9.65 -1.14 35.77
C PHE A 12 9.43 0.32 35.39
N LEU A 13 9.83 1.25 36.25
CA LEU A 13 9.73 2.68 35.99
C LEU A 13 10.58 3.09 34.78
N LEU A 14 11.81 2.61 34.70
CA LEU A 14 12.69 2.86 33.56
C LEU A 14 12.06 2.36 32.26
N PHE A 15 11.52 1.14 32.28
CA PHE A 15 10.82 0.58 31.12
C PHE A 15 9.62 1.42 30.72
N ALA A 16 8.79 1.82 31.67
CA ALA A 16 7.63 2.69 31.42
C ALA A 16 8.03 4.02 30.77
N VAL A 17 9.12 4.62 31.25
CA VAL A 17 9.67 5.87 30.69
C VAL A 17 10.17 5.65 29.26
N ILE A 18 10.91 4.55 29.00
CA ILE A 18 11.39 4.21 27.65
C ILE A 18 10.20 3.98 26.71
N TYR A 19 9.21 3.19 27.14
CA TYR A 19 8.01 2.89 26.37
C TYR A 19 7.22 4.16 26.06
N ALA A 20 6.96 5.01 27.05
CA ALA A 20 6.27 6.28 26.86
C ALA A 20 7.05 7.22 25.94
N GLY A 21 8.38 7.30 26.09
CA GLY A 21 9.25 8.08 25.21
C GLY A 21 9.19 7.61 23.76
N LEU A 22 9.28 6.30 23.53
CA LEU A 22 9.12 5.71 22.20
C LEU A 22 7.73 5.98 21.63
N PHE A 23 6.68 5.81 22.42
CA PHE A 23 5.31 6.10 21.99
C PHE A 23 5.15 7.57 21.59
N LEU A 24 5.64 8.51 22.40
CA LEU A 24 5.57 9.95 22.13
C LEU A 24 6.32 10.37 20.87
N VAL A 25 7.43 9.70 20.53
CA VAL A 25 8.19 9.99 19.29
C VAL A 25 7.57 9.31 18.08
N LEU A 26 7.18 8.05 18.22
CA LEU A 26 6.69 7.24 17.09
C LEU A 26 5.25 7.59 16.71
N PHE A 27 4.42 7.99 17.66
CA PHE A 27 3.01 8.31 17.40
C PHE A 27 2.82 9.51 16.45
N PRO A 28 3.52 10.65 16.59
CA PRO A 28 3.47 11.73 15.60
C PRO A 28 4.00 11.32 14.23
N LEU A 29 5.11 10.57 14.16
CA LEU A 29 5.63 10.04 12.89
C LEU A 29 4.62 9.13 12.20
N PHE A 30 3.88 8.39 13.00
CA PHE A 30 2.84 7.48 12.56
C PHE A 30 1.58 8.22 12.11
N LEU A 31 1.13 9.26 12.83
CA LEU A 31 0.05 10.15 12.37
C LEU A 31 0.42 10.89 11.09
N TYR A 32 1.64 11.44 11.03
CA TYR A 32 2.18 12.10 9.83
C TYR A 32 2.11 11.16 8.63
N ARG A 33 2.60 9.92 8.80
CA ARG A 33 2.49 8.90 7.77
C ARG A 33 1.06 8.59 7.36
N SER A 34 0.12 8.55 8.32
CA SER A 34 -1.27 8.21 8.03
C SER A 34 -1.90 9.11 6.98
N THR A 35 -1.43 10.36 6.89
CA THR A 35 -1.87 11.36 5.91
C THR A 35 -1.20 11.20 4.53
N ARG A 36 0.03 10.70 4.48
CA ARG A 36 0.83 10.54 3.25
C ARG A 36 0.55 9.24 2.52
N GLU A 37 0.30 8.15 3.24
CA GLU A 37 0.10 6.81 2.67
C GLU A 37 -1.25 6.23 3.10
N PRO A 38 -2.39 6.76 2.60
CA PRO A 38 -3.72 6.37 3.06
C PRO A 38 -4.00 4.86 2.89
N LEU A 39 -3.41 4.22 1.88
CA LEU A 39 -3.51 2.77 1.67
C LEU A 39 -2.83 1.97 2.78
N ARG A 40 -1.59 2.36 3.13
CA ARG A 40 -0.79 1.70 4.16
C ARG A 40 -1.27 2.07 5.57
N SER A 41 -1.94 3.21 5.70
CA SER A 41 -2.51 3.67 6.96
C SER A 41 -3.85 3.04 7.32
N ARG A 42 -4.48 2.27 6.42
CA ARG A 42 -5.82 1.69 6.67
C ARG A 42 -5.89 0.57 7.72
N GLY A 43 -4.80 0.22 8.39
CA GLY A 43 -4.78 -0.62 9.60
C GLY A 43 -4.27 0.09 10.86
N VAL A 44 -3.85 1.35 10.71
CA VAL A 44 -3.20 2.18 11.75
C VAL A 44 -4.10 2.35 12.96
N PHE A 45 -5.37 2.64 12.71
CA PHE A 45 -6.37 2.80 13.76
C PHE A 45 -6.35 1.62 14.74
N TRP A 46 -6.32 0.39 14.23
CA TRP A 46 -6.30 -0.82 15.05
C TRP A 46 -4.97 -1.04 15.78
N SER A 47 -3.85 -0.68 15.17
CA SER A 47 -2.55 -0.68 15.87
C SER A 47 -2.51 0.32 17.03
N ILE A 48 -3.13 1.51 16.88
CA ILE A 48 -3.24 2.48 17.99
C ILE A 48 -4.05 1.88 19.14
N PHE A 49 -5.22 1.31 18.84
CA PHE A 49 -6.07 0.70 19.87
C PHE A 49 -5.34 -0.41 20.62
N THR A 50 -4.55 -1.21 19.90
CA THR A 50 -3.69 -2.19 20.55
C THR A 50 -2.67 -1.53 21.47
N ALA A 51 -1.93 -0.55 20.96
CA ALA A 51 -0.93 0.15 21.75
C ALA A 51 -1.54 0.80 23.00
N ILE A 52 -2.75 1.36 22.91
CA ILE A 52 -3.50 1.88 24.06
C ILE A 52 -3.79 0.75 25.05
N GLY A 53 -4.32 -0.39 24.59
CA GLY A 53 -4.57 -1.57 25.44
C GLY A 53 -3.33 -2.02 26.21
N LEU A 54 -2.20 -2.17 25.52
CA LEU A 54 -0.92 -2.55 26.11
C LEU A 54 -0.39 -1.48 27.09
N SER A 55 -0.61 -0.19 26.77
CA SER A 55 -0.19 0.92 27.65
C SER A 55 -1.00 0.94 28.93
N ILE A 56 -2.32 0.70 28.85
CA ILE A 56 -3.18 0.60 30.03
C ILE A 56 -2.70 -0.56 30.90
N ASP A 57 -2.45 -1.74 30.31
CA ASP A 57 -1.94 -2.90 31.07
C ASP A 57 -0.62 -2.60 31.76
N LEU A 58 0.32 -1.99 31.04
CA LEU A 58 1.60 -1.57 31.61
C LEU A 58 1.41 -0.62 32.80
N ILE A 59 0.52 0.36 32.69
CA ILE A 59 0.21 1.28 33.79
C ILE A 59 -0.38 0.54 34.99
N LEU A 60 -1.30 -0.40 34.77
CA LEU A 60 -1.89 -1.18 35.86
C LEU A 60 -0.84 -2.07 36.55
N LEU A 61 0.10 -2.63 35.81
CA LEU A 61 1.22 -3.39 36.36
C LEU A 61 2.18 -2.51 37.16
N LEU A 62 2.45 -1.29 36.70
CA LEU A 62 3.26 -0.32 37.45
C LEU A 62 2.59 0.03 38.77
N VAL A 63 1.31 0.38 38.74
CA VAL A 63 0.54 0.71 39.95
C VAL A 63 0.54 -0.48 40.92
N ARG A 64 0.34 -1.70 40.41
CA ARG A 64 0.41 -2.93 41.20
C ARG A 64 1.79 -3.18 41.80
N SER A 65 2.86 -2.91 41.05
CA SER A 65 4.24 -3.07 41.53
C SER A 65 4.60 -2.07 42.63
N TYR A 66 3.97 -0.88 42.59
CA TYR A 66 4.16 0.17 43.57
C TYR A 66 3.40 -0.13 44.87
N ASP A 67 2.11 -0.47 44.76
CA ASP A 67 1.28 -0.80 45.92
C ASP A 67 0.27 -1.91 45.60
N ARG A 68 0.54 -3.11 46.10
CA ARG A 68 -0.33 -4.28 45.94
C ARG A 68 -1.67 -4.12 46.67
N SER A 69 -1.77 -3.25 47.67
CA SER A 69 -3.01 -3.05 48.43
C SER A 69 -4.06 -2.25 47.64
N LEU A 70 -3.63 -1.43 46.67
CA LEU A 70 -4.53 -0.69 45.79
C LEU A 70 -5.24 -1.59 44.76
N PHE A 71 -4.75 -2.81 44.56
CA PHE A 71 -5.32 -3.77 43.61
C PHE A 71 -6.08 -4.89 44.34
N SER A 72 -7.41 -4.82 44.32
CA SER A 72 -8.25 -5.96 44.74
C SER A 72 -8.22 -7.08 43.69
N CYS A 73 -8.56 -8.30 44.10
CA CYS A 73 -8.83 -9.43 43.18
C CYS A 73 -9.79 -9.02 42.06
N ARG A 74 -10.85 -8.28 42.42
CA ARG A 74 -11.87 -7.80 41.49
C ARG A 74 -11.29 -6.83 40.47
N THR A 75 -10.44 -5.89 40.90
CA THR A 75 -9.77 -4.93 40.00
C THR A 75 -8.90 -5.68 38.99
N ARG A 76 -8.14 -6.69 39.44
CA ARG A 76 -7.29 -7.51 38.58
C ARG A 76 -8.10 -8.25 37.53
N LEU A 77 -9.18 -8.90 37.95
CA LEU A 77 -10.06 -9.62 37.05
C LEU A 77 -10.68 -8.70 36.00
N ILE A 78 -11.30 -7.60 36.44
CA ILE A 78 -11.89 -6.59 35.56
C ILE A 78 -10.83 -6.09 34.58
N SER A 79 -9.63 -5.76 35.06
CA SER A 79 -8.57 -5.27 34.19
C SER A 79 -8.22 -6.27 33.08
N ALA A 80 -8.08 -7.56 33.41
CA ALA A 80 -7.76 -8.57 32.43
C ALA A 80 -8.90 -8.81 31.41
N ALA A 81 -10.16 -8.76 31.86
CA ALA A 81 -11.34 -8.85 31.02
C ALA A 81 -11.42 -7.73 29.96
N PHE A 82 -10.96 -6.53 30.30
CA PHE A 82 -10.95 -5.39 29.38
C PHE A 82 -9.68 -5.34 28.53
N ILE A 83 -8.52 -5.62 29.11
CA ILE A 83 -7.22 -5.49 28.45
C ILE A 83 -7.02 -6.53 27.36
N SER A 84 -7.42 -7.77 27.60
CA SER A 84 -7.26 -8.86 26.63
C SER A 84 -7.92 -8.52 25.28
N PRO A 85 -9.22 -8.19 25.21
CA PRO A 85 -9.84 -7.82 23.94
C PRO A 85 -9.34 -6.46 23.40
N LEU A 86 -8.94 -5.51 24.25
CA LEU A 86 -8.30 -4.26 23.80
C LEU A 86 -6.96 -4.51 23.08
N SER A 87 -6.22 -5.54 23.50
CA SER A 87 -4.88 -5.84 22.97
C SER A 87 -4.91 -6.80 21.79
N PHE A 88 -5.74 -7.84 21.81
CA PHE A 88 -5.70 -8.88 20.78
C PHE A 88 -6.70 -8.67 19.64
N LEU A 89 -7.89 -8.16 19.95
CA LEU A 89 -8.97 -8.07 18.97
C LEU A 89 -8.69 -7.08 17.83
N PRO A 90 -8.04 -5.92 18.06
CA PRO A 90 -7.67 -5.04 16.95
C PRO A 90 -6.77 -5.72 15.91
N TYR A 91 -5.88 -6.63 16.32
CA TYR A 91 -5.06 -7.41 15.36
C TYR A 91 -5.87 -8.37 14.53
N PHE A 92 -6.80 -9.07 15.16
CA PHE A 92 -7.72 -9.95 14.45
C PHE A 92 -8.50 -9.17 13.40
N ILE A 93 -9.09 -8.04 13.80
CA ILE A 93 -9.86 -7.18 12.88
C ILE A 93 -8.97 -6.65 11.76
N ARG A 94 -7.76 -6.19 12.08
CA ARG A 94 -6.80 -5.73 11.06
C ARG A 94 -6.47 -6.83 10.06
N SER A 95 -6.16 -8.03 10.53
CA SER A 95 -5.84 -9.19 9.67
C SER A 95 -7.02 -9.58 8.80
N PHE A 96 -8.22 -9.60 9.38
CA PHE A 96 -9.46 -9.88 8.65
C PHE A 96 -9.76 -8.81 7.59
N VAL A 97 -9.63 -7.52 7.89
CA VAL A 97 -9.83 -6.43 6.95
C VAL A 97 -8.86 -6.53 5.76
N LEU A 98 -7.60 -6.87 6.03
CA LEU A 98 -6.60 -7.10 4.99
C LEU A 98 -6.96 -8.30 4.11
N TRP A 99 -7.31 -9.43 4.72
CA TRP A 99 -7.75 -10.61 4.00
C TRP A 99 -9.02 -10.35 3.15
N TYR A 100 -9.98 -9.62 3.71
CA TYR A 100 -11.22 -9.29 3.03
C TYR A 100 -10.95 -8.40 1.81
N ARG A 101 -10.13 -7.35 1.96
CA ARG A 101 -9.78 -6.46 0.85
C ARG A 101 -9.04 -7.18 -0.26
N LEU A 102 -8.14 -8.09 0.09
CA LEU A 102 -7.48 -8.95 -0.89
C LEU A 102 -8.51 -9.70 -1.73
N ARG A 103 -9.43 -10.40 -1.05
CA ARG A 103 -10.44 -11.20 -1.73
C ARG A 103 -11.39 -10.35 -2.55
N TRP A 104 -11.75 -9.17 -2.06
CA TRP A 104 -12.50 -8.19 -2.82
C TRP A 104 -11.78 -7.74 -4.09
N HIS A 105 -10.46 -7.52 -4.01
CA HIS A 105 -9.68 -7.11 -5.18
C HIS A 105 -9.46 -8.23 -6.18
N GLN A 106 -9.19 -9.46 -5.71
CA GLN A 106 -9.20 -10.66 -6.55
C GLN A 106 -10.55 -10.83 -7.23
N GLU A 107 -11.64 -10.57 -6.50
CA GLU A 107 -12.98 -10.65 -7.05
C GLU A 107 -13.20 -9.63 -8.17
N LYS A 108 -12.58 -8.44 -8.18
CA LYS A 108 -12.68 -7.53 -9.34
C LYS A 108 -12.20 -8.13 -10.66
N SER A 109 -11.33 -9.14 -10.59
CA SER A 109 -10.81 -9.87 -11.76
C SER A 109 -11.70 -11.06 -12.17
N THR A 110 -12.57 -11.53 -11.26
CA THR A 110 -13.47 -12.67 -11.47
C THR A 110 -14.91 -12.17 -11.58
N LEU A 111 -15.79 -12.76 -12.38
CA LEU A 111 -17.20 -12.31 -12.47
C LEU A 111 -18.05 -12.55 -11.20
N ARG A 112 -17.45 -12.84 -10.04
CA ARG A 112 -18.14 -13.00 -8.75
C ARG A 112 -18.30 -11.63 -8.08
N HIS A 113 -19.31 -11.49 -7.21
CA HIS A 113 -19.69 -10.19 -6.62
C HIS A 113 -19.88 -10.21 -5.08
N TRP A 114 -19.57 -11.33 -4.42
CA TRP A 114 -19.87 -11.53 -3.01
C TRP A 114 -19.18 -10.52 -2.07
N PHE A 115 -17.88 -10.28 -2.22
CA PHE A 115 -17.15 -9.32 -1.39
C PHE A 115 -17.52 -7.88 -1.73
N HIS A 116 -17.88 -7.61 -2.98
CA HIS A 116 -18.40 -6.30 -3.35
C HIS A 116 -19.72 -5.99 -2.63
N ASP A 117 -20.66 -6.95 -2.61
CA ASP A 117 -21.97 -6.78 -1.99
C ASP A 117 -21.87 -6.63 -0.46
N HIS A 118 -20.83 -7.21 0.15
CA HIS A 118 -20.58 -7.15 1.59
C HIS A 118 -19.53 -6.09 1.97
N ARG A 119 -19.18 -5.15 1.08
CA ARG A 119 -18.19 -4.07 1.33
C ARG A 119 -18.47 -3.22 2.57
N ALA A 120 -19.71 -3.24 3.08
CA ALA A 120 -20.07 -2.60 4.34
C ALA A 120 -19.17 -3.03 5.51
N VAL A 121 -18.70 -4.29 5.52
CA VAL A 121 -17.80 -4.84 6.54
C VAL A 121 -16.47 -4.08 6.62
N LEU A 122 -16.04 -3.46 5.51
CA LEU A 122 -14.83 -2.65 5.46
C LEU A 122 -15.00 -1.22 5.99
N LYS A 123 -16.23 -0.77 6.27
CA LYS A 123 -16.47 0.57 6.83
C LYS A 123 -16.08 0.58 8.29
N LEU A 124 -15.32 1.60 8.70
CA LEU A 124 -14.82 1.75 10.08
C LEU A 124 -15.91 1.62 11.14
N ARG A 125 -17.12 2.17 10.89
CA ARG A 125 -18.26 2.07 11.82
C ARG A 125 -18.68 0.63 12.12
N TRP A 126 -18.73 -0.24 11.10
CA TRP A 126 -19.11 -1.64 11.26
C TRP A 126 -18.02 -2.43 11.97
N GLN A 127 -16.79 -2.07 11.65
CA GLN A 127 -15.57 -2.57 12.25
C GLN A 127 -15.49 -2.25 13.75
N ILE A 128 -15.80 -1.02 14.15
CA ILE A 128 -15.92 -0.59 15.56
C ILE A 128 -17.10 -1.30 16.23
N LEU A 129 -18.27 -1.38 15.59
CA LEU A 129 -19.43 -2.05 16.17
C LEU A 129 -19.16 -3.53 16.44
N PHE A 130 -18.53 -4.23 15.48
CA PHE A 130 -18.08 -5.61 15.65
C PHE A 130 -17.07 -5.73 16.79
N TRP A 131 -16.08 -4.84 16.85
CA TRP A 131 -15.10 -4.80 17.93
C TRP A 131 -15.77 -4.66 19.31
N VAL A 132 -16.65 -3.67 19.49
CA VAL A 132 -17.40 -3.45 20.73
C VAL A 132 -18.24 -4.68 21.07
N GLY A 133 -18.95 -5.25 20.10
CA GLY A 133 -19.77 -6.45 20.32
C GLY A 133 -18.95 -7.65 20.82
N VAL A 134 -17.78 -7.90 20.23
CA VAL A 134 -16.90 -9.00 20.66
C VAL A 134 -16.23 -8.68 22.00
N CYS A 135 -15.88 -7.42 22.30
CA CYS A 135 -15.40 -7.00 23.61
C CYS A 135 -16.46 -7.24 24.70
N LEU A 136 -17.71 -6.86 24.45
CA LEU A 136 -18.81 -7.10 25.39
C LEU A 136 -19.05 -8.59 25.59
N LEU A 137 -19.03 -9.39 24.52
CA LEU A 137 -19.13 -10.84 24.61
C LEU A 137 -17.98 -11.44 25.44
N HIS A 138 -16.75 -10.97 25.22
CA HIS A 138 -15.58 -11.39 26.00
C HIS A 138 -15.78 -11.10 27.49
N ILE A 139 -16.20 -9.89 27.83
CA ILE A 139 -16.45 -9.48 29.22
C ILE A 139 -17.56 -10.34 29.85
N ILE A 140 -18.65 -10.61 29.12
CA ILE A 140 -19.74 -11.47 29.61
C ILE A 140 -19.23 -12.88 29.89
N VAL A 141 -18.46 -13.47 28.96
CA VAL A 141 -17.88 -14.81 29.14
C VAL A 141 -16.93 -14.83 30.34
N ASP A 142 -16.09 -13.81 30.50
CA ASP A 142 -15.15 -13.72 31.62
C ASP A 142 -15.86 -13.57 32.98
N VAL A 143 -16.93 -12.76 33.03
CA VAL A 143 -17.80 -12.66 34.21
C VAL A 143 -18.45 -13.99 34.53
N ILE A 144 -18.99 -14.71 33.53
CA ILE A 144 -19.61 -16.03 33.75
C ILE A 144 -18.58 -17.03 34.29
N ILE A 145 -17.38 -17.08 33.71
CA ILE A 145 -16.29 -17.95 34.18
C ILE A 145 -15.94 -17.59 35.63
N THR A 146 -15.82 -16.31 35.93
CA THR A 146 -15.51 -15.82 37.28
C THR A 146 -16.58 -16.22 38.29
N GLU A 147 -17.85 -15.92 38.00
CA GLU A 147 -18.97 -16.22 38.91
C GLU A 147 -19.11 -17.73 39.12
N SER A 148 -18.89 -18.53 38.07
CA SER A 148 -18.87 -19.99 38.19
C SER A 148 -17.75 -20.50 39.11
N ASN A 149 -16.67 -19.73 39.23
CA ASN A 149 -15.53 -20.00 40.11
C ASN A 149 -15.63 -19.26 41.46
N ALA A 150 -16.63 -18.40 41.68
CA ALA A 150 -16.71 -17.51 42.84
C ALA A 150 -16.84 -18.27 44.18
N GLY A 151 -17.31 -19.53 44.14
CA GLY A 151 -17.28 -20.42 45.31
C GLY A 151 -15.88 -20.71 45.86
N TYR A 152 -14.81 -20.38 45.11
CA TYR A 152 -13.41 -20.60 45.49
C TYR A 152 -12.62 -19.31 45.79
N ILE A 153 -13.17 -18.12 45.54
CA ILE A 153 -12.42 -16.85 45.60
C ILE A 153 -13.20 -15.82 46.42
N ASP A 154 -12.66 -15.44 47.58
CA ASP A 154 -13.15 -14.27 48.31
C ASP A 154 -12.70 -12.99 47.58
N VAL A 155 -13.63 -12.39 46.84
CA VAL A 155 -13.42 -11.20 46.00
C VAL A 155 -12.99 -9.96 46.77
N ASN A 156 -13.18 -9.94 48.09
CA ASN A 156 -12.79 -8.83 48.96
C ASN A 156 -11.41 -9.02 49.61
N MET A 157 -10.74 -10.15 49.38
CA MET A 157 -9.37 -10.33 49.87
C MET A 157 -8.36 -9.44 49.11
N THR A 158 -7.35 -8.98 49.84
CA THR A 158 -6.19 -8.27 49.27
C THR A 158 -5.35 -9.21 48.40
N ASP A 159 -4.67 -8.67 47.38
CA ASP A 159 -4.00 -9.41 46.27
C ASP A 159 -3.13 -10.60 46.74
N THR A 160 -2.53 -10.51 47.94
CA THR A 160 -1.66 -11.56 48.50
C THR A 160 -2.32 -12.93 48.70
N ARG A 161 -3.65 -13.02 48.73
CA ARG A 161 -4.40 -14.30 48.86
C ARG A 161 -5.26 -14.61 47.64
N CYS A 162 -5.13 -13.83 46.57
CA CYS A 162 -5.94 -14.03 45.38
C CYS A 162 -5.50 -15.31 44.66
N ASN A 163 -6.27 -16.40 44.77
CA ASN A 163 -6.06 -17.58 43.94
C ASN A 163 -6.56 -17.28 42.52
N SER A 164 -5.74 -16.59 41.73
CA SER A 164 -6.09 -16.17 40.38
C SER A 164 -6.00 -17.29 39.34
N VAL A 165 -5.58 -18.50 39.74
CA VAL A 165 -5.28 -19.61 38.80
C VAL A 165 -6.51 -19.97 37.93
N PRO A 166 -7.72 -20.21 38.48
CA PRO A 166 -8.86 -20.63 37.66
C PRO A 166 -9.28 -19.58 36.62
N ASN A 167 -9.31 -18.31 37.02
CA ASN A 167 -9.68 -17.22 36.13
C ASN A 167 -8.59 -16.93 35.09
N SER A 168 -7.31 -16.99 35.49
CA SER A 168 -6.19 -16.85 34.55
C SER A 168 -6.20 -17.96 33.50
N LEU A 169 -6.57 -19.19 33.87
CA LEU A 169 -6.69 -20.29 32.92
C LEU A 169 -7.81 -20.05 31.90
N GLY A 170 -8.98 -19.60 32.33
CA GLY A 170 -10.09 -19.25 31.43
C GLY A 170 -9.70 -18.16 30.43
N GLN A 171 -9.10 -17.07 30.92
CA GLN A 171 -8.61 -15.97 30.09
C GLN A 171 -7.51 -16.41 29.11
N ASN A 172 -6.60 -17.26 29.58
CA ASN A 172 -5.55 -17.82 28.74
C ASN A 172 -6.10 -18.71 27.63
N ILE A 173 -7.13 -19.52 27.89
CA ILE A 173 -7.81 -20.33 26.86
C ILE A 173 -8.44 -19.43 25.79
N ILE A 174 -9.10 -18.35 26.20
CA ILE A 174 -9.68 -17.37 25.26
C ILE A 174 -8.56 -16.71 24.43
N GLY A 175 -7.48 -16.28 25.08
CA GLY A 175 -6.31 -15.70 24.42
C GLY A 175 -5.66 -16.67 23.43
N PHE A 176 -5.56 -17.96 23.78
CA PHE A 176 -5.09 -19.01 22.88
C PHE A 176 -6.01 -19.17 21.66
N GLY A 177 -7.33 -19.10 21.88
CA GLY A 177 -8.31 -19.05 20.79
C GLY A 177 -8.07 -17.88 19.83
N TYR A 178 -7.80 -16.68 20.34
CA TYR A 178 -7.42 -15.54 19.50
C TYR A 178 -6.14 -15.80 18.71
N ALA A 179 -5.10 -16.35 19.35
CA ALA A 179 -3.85 -16.68 18.69
C ALA A 179 -4.05 -17.67 17.54
N LEU A 180 -4.84 -18.73 17.73
CA LEU A 180 -5.19 -19.68 16.67
C LEU A 180 -5.94 -19.03 15.50
N CYS A 181 -6.88 -18.13 15.80
CA CYS A 181 -7.59 -17.36 14.78
C CYS A 181 -6.63 -16.47 13.96
N VAL A 182 -5.67 -15.81 14.62
CA VAL A 182 -4.65 -15.02 13.92
C VAL A 182 -3.77 -15.92 13.06
N ILE A 183 -3.32 -17.07 13.56
CA ILE A 183 -2.53 -18.05 12.76
C ILE A 183 -3.30 -18.48 11.52
N ALA A 184 -4.57 -18.83 11.66
CA ALA A 184 -5.42 -19.25 10.55
C ALA A 184 -5.55 -18.13 9.50
N LEU A 185 -5.83 -16.90 9.92
CA LEU A 185 -5.92 -15.75 9.01
C LEU A 185 -4.59 -15.46 8.31
N VAL A 186 -3.48 -15.49 9.05
CA VAL A 186 -2.14 -15.27 8.52
C VAL A 186 -1.79 -16.35 7.48
N LYS A 187 -2.12 -17.62 7.75
CA LYS A 187 -1.93 -18.73 6.80
C LYS A 187 -2.79 -18.55 5.54
N LEU A 188 -4.04 -18.09 5.68
CA LEU A 188 -4.90 -17.78 4.53
C LEU A 188 -4.36 -16.63 3.69
N LEU A 189 -3.83 -15.58 4.33
CA LEU A 189 -3.11 -14.48 3.67
C LEU A 189 -1.81 -14.94 3.01
N TRP A 190 -1.18 -16.01 3.49
CA TRP A 190 0.12 -16.42 2.98
C TRP A 190 0.11 -17.07 1.61
N ARG A 191 -0.96 -17.78 1.27
CA ARG A 191 -0.98 -18.66 0.10
C ARG A 191 -0.99 -17.91 -1.23
N ASP A 192 -1.81 -16.85 -1.33
CA ASP A 192 -2.19 -16.29 -2.63
C ASP A 192 -1.72 -14.82 -2.82
N VAL A 193 -0.89 -14.29 -1.91
CA VAL A 193 -0.59 -12.84 -1.84
C VAL A 193 0.90 -12.57 -1.90
N GLU A 194 1.32 -11.84 -2.94
CA GLU A 194 2.61 -11.16 -2.96
C GLU A 194 2.62 -10.03 -1.92
N ASP A 195 3.76 -9.82 -1.28
CA ASP A 195 3.87 -8.89 -0.15
C ASP A 195 3.91 -7.43 -0.60
N ALA A 196 2.84 -6.99 -1.26
CA ALA A 196 2.64 -5.60 -1.61
C ALA A 196 2.61 -4.78 -0.31
N TYR A 197 3.57 -3.85 -0.18
CA TYR A 197 3.70 -2.94 0.96
C TYR A 197 4.12 -3.57 2.29
N TYR A 198 4.74 -4.76 2.28
CA TYR A 198 5.31 -5.45 3.46
C TYR A 198 4.29 -5.84 4.53
N VAL A 199 3.00 -5.84 4.19
CA VAL A 199 1.92 -6.20 5.11
C VAL A 199 2.05 -7.66 5.55
N LYS A 200 2.45 -8.56 4.65
CA LYS A 200 2.70 -9.97 4.94
C LYS A 200 3.91 -10.12 5.83
N SER A 201 4.98 -9.37 5.57
CA SER A 201 6.19 -9.37 6.41
C SER A 201 5.90 -8.86 7.82
N GLU A 202 5.08 -7.82 7.95
CA GLU A 202 4.62 -7.34 9.25
C GLU A 202 3.82 -8.41 10.01
N LEU A 203 2.82 -9.00 9.36
CA LEU A 203 2.02 -10.07 9.97
C LEU A 203 2.87 -11.33 10.29
N ARG A 204 3.88 -11.64 9.49
CA ARG A 204 4.85 -12.72 9.76
C ARG A 204 5.65 -12.40 11.01
N LEU A 205 6.28 -11.24 11.06
CA LEU A 205 7.09 -10.83 12.21
C LEU A 205 6.23 -10.87 13.48
N LEU A 206 5.00 -10.33 13.39
CA LEU A 206 4.05 -10.36 14.49
C LEU A 206 3.72 -11.79 14.92
N ALA A 207 3.38 -12.67 13.99
CA ALA A 207 3.06 -14.06 14.30
C ALA A 207 4.27 -14.78 14.93
N TYR A 208 5.46 -14.62 14.35
CA TYR A 208 6.69 -15.25 14.83
C TYR A 208 7.17 -14.74 16.19
N ILE A 209 6.83 -13.51 16.57
CA ILE A 209 7.19 -12.94 17.87
C ILE A 209 6.08 -13.18 18.88
N SER A 210 4.84 -12.75 18.59
CA SER A 210 3.75 -12.74 19.56
C SER A 210 3.29 -14.14 19.93
N ILE A 211 3.20 -15.08 18.99
CA ILE A 211 2.68 -16.42 19.29
C ILE A 211 3.62 -17.19 20.21
N PRO A 212 4.93 -17.34 19.91
CA PRO A 212 5.83 -18.02 20.83
C PRO A 212 5.89 -17.34 22.19
N THR A 213 5.90 -16.00 22.19
CA THR A 213 5.88 -15.22 23.43
C THR A 213 4.64 -15.50 24.27
N PHE A 214 3.46 -15.58 23.64
CA PHE A 214 2.21 -15.94 24.32
C PHE A 214 2.21 -17.39 24.81
N ILE A 215 2.78 -18.33 24.04
CA ILE A 215 2.92 -19.74 24.46
C ILE A 215 3.83 -19.85 25.70
N VAL A 216 4.97 -19.14 25.71
CA VAL A 216 5.88 -19.13 26.86
C VAL A 216 5.18 -18.49 28.06
N TYR A 217 4.50 -17.35 27.88
CA TYR A 217 3.72 -16.72 28.94
C TYR A 217 2.66 -17.69 29.51
N PHE A 218 1.91 -18.36 28.64
CA PHE A 218 0.91 -19.35 29.03
C PHE A 218 1.53 -20.50 29.83
N ALA A 219 2.59 -21.12 29.31
CA ALA A 219 3.28 -22.22 29.98
C ALA A 219 3.81 -21.81 31.36
N LEU A 220 4.41 -20.62 31.46
CA LEU A 220 4.88 -20.10 32.74
C LEU A 220 3.73 -19.87 33.71
N SER A 221 2.62 -19.29 33.25
CA SER A 221 1.43 -19.02 34.09
C SER A 221 0.77 -20.29 34.64
N VAL A 222 0.95 -21.42 33.97
CA VAL A 222 0.44 -22.73 34.39
C VAL A 222 1.40 -23.44 35.35
N VAL A 223 2.72 -23.35 35.09
CA VAL A 223 3.75 -24.07 35.87
C VAL A 223 4.00 -23.41 37.23
N ASP A 224 3.82 -22.09 37.32
CA ASP A 224 4.12 -21.28 38.50
C ASP A 224 5.48 -21.55 39.16
N PRO A 225 6.59 -21.40 38.40
CA PRO A 225 7.91 -21.57 38.96
C PRO A 225 8.17 -20.50 40.02
N LYS A 226 8.30 -20.93 41.29
CA LYS A 226 8.50 -20.07 42.48
C LYS A 226 9.64 -19.04 42.37
N SER A 227 10.60 -19.27 41.48
CA SER A 227 11.78 -18.41 41.29
C SER A 227 11.65 -17.42 40.13
N PHE A 228 10.53 -17.40 39.41
CA PHE A 228 10.40 -16.62 38.18
C PHE A 228 9.56 -15.36 38.41
N ASP A 229 10.15 -14.21 38.10
CA ASP A 229 9.43 -12.94 38.11
C ASP A 229 8.66 -12.76 36.79
N TYR A 230 7.37 -13.07 36.83
CA TYR A 230 6.45 -12.86 35.72
C TYR A 230 6.43 -11.44 35.19
N GLY A 231 6.67 -10.45 36.07
CA GLY A 231 6.63 -9.05 35.72
C GLY A 231 7.66 -8.71 34.63
N ASN A 232 8.89 -9.20 34.81
CA ASN A 232 9.99 -8.96 33.87
C ASN A 232 9.77 -9.64 32.52
N MET A 233 9.20 -10.85 32.50
CA MET A 233 8.87 -11.53 31.24
C MET A 233 7.77 -10.77 30.48
N LEU A 234 6.76 -10.29 31.19
CA LEU A 234 5.66 -9.54 30.61
C LEU A 234 6.11 -8.20 30.03
N ILE A 235 7.10 -7.53 30.65
CA ILE A 235 7.80 -6.37 30.08
C ILE A 235 8.43 -6.73 28.72
N ILE A 236 9.17 -7.84 28.65
CA ILE A 236 9.80 -8.29 27.40
C ILE A 236 8.74 -8.57 26.34
N VAL A 237 7.63 -9.22 26.72
CA VAL A 237 6.49 -9.46 25.83
C VAL A 237 5.96 -8.16 25.26
N PHE A 238 5.70 -7.16 26.10
CA PHE A 238 5.20 -5.87 25.64
C PHE A 238 6.16 -5.15 24.74
N LEU A 239 7.46 -5.17 25.05
CA LEU A 239 8.46 -4.54 24.21
C LEU A 239 8.52 -5.20 22.83
N CYS A 240 8.51 -6.54 22.79
CA CYS A 240 8.50 -7.31 21.56
C CYS A 240 7.25 -7.01 20.72
N ILE A 241 6.08 -6.98 21.34
CA ILE A 241 4.81 -6.63 20.67
C ILE A 241 4.87 -5.18 20.19
N PHE A 242 5.32 -4.22 21.00
CA PHE A 242 5.42 -2.82 20.61
C PHE A 242 6.38 -2.62 19.43
N ILE A 243 7.56 -3.23 19.47
CA ILE A 243 8.54 -3.19 18.37
C ILE A 243 7.93 -3.77 17.09
N ALA A 244 7.29 -4.95 17.18
CA ALA A 244 6.71 -5.61 16.02
C ALA A 244 5.55 -4.81 15.39
N ASN A 245 4.77 -4.10 16.20
CA ASN A 245 3.51 -3.49 15.76
C ASN A 245 3.52 -1.99 15.54
N VAL A 246 4.46 -1.30 16.17
CA VAL A 246 4.59 0.15 16.06
C VAL A 246 5.91 0.48 15.36
N CYS A 247 7.03 0.00 15.89
CA CYS A 247 8.35 0.36 15.34
C CYS A 247 8.58 -0.21 13.94
N PHE A 248 8.38 -1.52 13.76
CA PHE A 248 8.68 -2.20 12.50
C PHE A 248 7.89 -1.63 11.31
N PRO A 249 6.57 -1.43 11.39
CA PRO A 249 5.82 -0.85 10.28
C PRO A 249 6.31 0.54 9.92
N ILE A 250 6.66 1.36 10.91
CA ILE A 250 7.23 2.71 10.71
C ILE A 250 8.59 2.63 10.00
N VAL A 251 9.50 1.77 10.47
CA VAL A 251 10.83 1.62 9.86
C VAL A 251 10.71 1.17 8.40
N VAL A 252 9.88 0.16 8.13
CA VAL A 252 9.73 -0.40 6.78
C VAL A 252 9.13 0.61 5.80
N SER A 253 8.26 1.53 6.24
CA SER A 253 7.81 2.60 5.33
C SER A 253 8.88 3.58 4.93
N TYR A 254 9.72 4.00 5.86
CA TYR A 254 10.78 4.94 5.54
C TYR A 254 11.88 4.26 4.74
N TYR A 255 12.05 2.94 4.90
CA TYR A 255 13.01 2.18 4.12
C TYR A 255 12.72 2.26 2.62
N ASP A 256 11.46 2.03 2.19
CA ASP A 256 11.08 2.13 0.78
C ASP A 256 11.33 3.54 0.22
N GLU A 257 10.93 4.58 0.95
CA GLU A 257 11.14 5.96 0.50
C GLU A 257 12.63 6.30 0.37
N ILE A 258 13.45 5.86 1.33
CA ILE A 258 14.91 6.05 1.28
C ILE A 258 15.51 5.30 0.08
N VAL A 259 15.08 4.06 -0.15
CA VAL A 259 15.54 3.25 -1.29
C VAL A 259 15.10 3.88 -2.61
N GLN A 260 13.84 4.32 -2.72
CA GLN A 260 13.33 5.02 -3.91
C GLN A 260 14.07 6.33 -4.17
N ARG A 261 14.34 7.13 -3.13
CA ARG A 261 15.15 8.36 -3.26
C ARG A 261 16.58 8.06 -3.70
N LYS A 262 17.19 6.97 -3.20
CA LYS A 262 18.51 6.53 -3.65
C LYS A 262 18.49 6.10 -5.12
N MET A 263 17.49 5.33 -5.53
CA MET A 263 17.32 4.91 -6.93
C MET A 263 17.03 6.09 -7.87
N ALA A 264 16.23 7.06 -7.43
CA ALA A 264 15.96 8.28 -8.20
C ALA A 264 17.21 9.16 -8.34
N ARG A 265 18.05 9.22 -7.30
CA ARG A 265 19.35 9.92 -7.37
C ARG A 265 20.32 9.21 -8.29
N SER A 266 20.40 7.87 -8.23
CA SER A 266 21.27 7.13 -9.13
C SER A 266 20.83 7.26 -10.58
N SER A 267 19.52 7.20 -10.87
CA SER A 267 19.02 7.38 -12.25
C SER A 267 19.22 8.81 -12.76
N SER A 268 19.05 9.82 -11.91
CA SER A 268 19.33 11.23 -12.26
C SER A 268 20.82 11.47 -12.49
N GLN A 269 21.68 10.82 -11.71
CA GLN A 269 23.13 10.91 -11.88
C GLN A 269 23.58 10.20 -13.16
N GLU A 270 22.98 9.05 -13.48
CA GLU A 270 23.23 8.32 -14.72
C GLU A 270 22.74 9.10 -15.95
N SER A 271 21.61 9.81 -15.85
CA SER A 271 21.12 10.68 -16.93
C SER A 271 21.99 11.92 -17.13
N LEU A 272 22.51 12.53 -16.05
CA LEU A 272 23.48 13.64 -16.12
C LEU A 272 24.80 13.18 -16.76
N VAL A 273 25.35 12.04 -16.33
CA VAL A 273 26.58 11.47 -16.91
C VAL A 273 26.36 11.10 -18.38
N SER A 274 25.19 10.56 -18.73
CA SER A 274 24.78 10.28 -20.10
C SER A 274 24.65 11.54 -20.95
N ALA A 275 24.09 12.63 -20.40
CA ALA A 275 23.92 13.91 -21.10
C ALA A 275 25.24 14.67 -21.31
N ASP A 276 26.21 14.49 -20.42
CA ASP A 276 27.55 15.07 -20.56
C ASP A 276 28.49 14.26 -21.46
N LEU A 277 28.21 12.98 -21.70
CA LEU A 277 29.03 12.14 -22.57
C LEU A 277 29.12 12.66 -24.03
N PRO A 278 28.03 13.15 -24.66
CA PRO A 278 28.09 13.84 -25.95
C PRO A 278 28.94 15.10 -25.90
N ARG A 279 28.77 15.98 -24.91
CA ARG A 279 29.56 17.21 -24.75
C ARG A 279 31.03 16.92 -24.53
N PHE A 280 31.37 15.89 -23.77
CA PHE A 280 32.75 15.47 -23.55
C PHE A 280 33.37 14.88 -24.83
N ARG A 281 32.60 14.10 -25.61
CA ARG A 281 33.03 13.60 -26.93
C ARG A 281 33.22 14.74 -27.93
N GLU A 282 32.35 15.73 -27.91
CA GLU A 282 32.39 16.90 -28.78
C GLU A 282 33.55 17.82 -28.41
N SER A 283 33.77 18.10 -27.12
CA SER A 283 34.97 18.79 -26.62
C SER A 283 36.26 18.05 -27.01
N LYS A 284 36.28 16.72 -26.91
CA LYS A 284 37.44 15.92 -27.32
C LYS A 284 37.65 15.94 -28.85
N ARG A 285 36.58 15.96 -29.64
CA ARG A 285 36.63 16.17 -31.09
C ARG A 285 37.15 17.56 -31.44
N GLN A 286 36.64 18.61 -30.80
CA GLN A 286 37.09 19.99 -30.97
C GLN A 286 38.56 20.16 -30.60
N ARG A 287 39.02 19.57 -29.49
CA ARG A 287 40.44 19.58 -29.10
C ARG A 287 41.33 18.87 -30.12
N ARG A 288 40.88 17.74 -30.67
CA ARG A 288 41.60 17.03 -31.74
C ARG A 288 41.62 17.83 -33.05
N ALA A 289 40.50 18.44 -33.41
CA ALA A 289 40.40 19.30 -34.60
C ALA A 289 41.28 20.55 -34.45
N ALA A 290 41.28 21.20 -33.28
CA ALA A 290 42.14 22.35 -32.98
C ALA A 290 43.62 21.97 -32.97
N ALA A 291 43.99 20.83 -32.40
CA ALA A 291 45.37 20.32 -32.44
C ALA A 291 45.82 20.01 -33.88
N SER A 292 44.94 19.42 -34.70
CA SER A 292 45.20 19.17 -36.12
C SER A 292 45.30 20.46 -36.93
N ALA A 293 44.45 21.45 -36.65
CA ALA A 293 44.48 22.76 -37.30
C ALA A 293 45.71 23.58 -36.88
N ALA A 294 46.14 23.50 -35.62
CA ALA A 294 47.38 24.10 -35.15
C ALA A 294 48.61 23.46 -35.81
N ALA A 295 48.63 22.13 -35.94
CA ALA A 295 49.66 21.42 -36.69
C ALA A 295 49.66 21.81 -38.19
N ALA A 296 48.48 21.96 -38.80
CA ALA A 296 48.35 22.41 -40.18
C ALA A 296 48.76 23.88 -40.38
N ARG A 297 48.47 24.78 -39.42
CA ARG A 297 48.91 26.18 -39.45
C ARG A 297 50.42 26.32 -39.28
N GLN A 298 51.06 25.48 -38.45
CA GLN A 298 52.52 25.40 -38.40
C GLN A 298 53.12 24.89 -39.72
N ALA A 299 52.37 24.12 -40.51
CA ALA A 299 52.77 23.67 -41.84
C ALA A 299 52.42 24.65 -42.98
N GLY A 300 51.60 25.68 -42.73
CA GLY A 300 50.98 26.50 -43.77
C GLY A 300 51.11 28.02 -43.57
N ALA A 301 52.03 28.49 -42.74
CA ALA A 301 52.30 29.92 -42.57
C ALA A 301 52.99 30.53 -43.81
N SER A 302 52.23 30.69 -44.89
CA SER A 302 52.48 31.65 -45.97
C SER A 302 51.17 31.90 -46.71
N SER A 303 50.76 33.17 -46.74
CA SER A 303 49.69 33.79 -47.56
C SER A 303 48.41 34.17 -46.82
N GLU A 304 48.27 35.49 -46.66
CA GLU A 304 47.06 36.28 -46.36
C GLU A 304 45.95 36.07 -47.40
N THR A 305 44.69 36.25 -47.00
CA THR A 305 43.80 37.37 -47.39
C THR A 305 42.36 37.16 -46.86
N ASP A 306 41.76 38.23 -46.34
CA ASP A 306 40.35 38.48 -45.96
C ASP A 306 39.39 38.56 -47.20
N PRO A 307 38.07 38.91 -47.13
CA PRO A 307 37.04 38.95 -46.06
C PRO A 307 35.62 38.46 -46.52
N VAL A 308 34.60 38.71 -45.67
CA VAL A 308 33.24 39.27 -45.96
C VAL A 308 32.03 38.41 -45.55
N GLU A 309 31.18 39.11 -44.80
CA GLU A 309 29.96 38.81 -44.07
C GLU A 309 28.71 39.10 -44.93
N GLN A 310 27.63 38.33 -44.79
CA GLN A 310 26.29 38.80 -45.21
C GLN A 310 25.15 38.10 -44.46
N GLU A 311 24.19 38.95 -44.09
CA GLU A 311 23.06 38.80 -43.16
C GLU A 311 21.74 38.90 -43.96
N THR A 312 20.69 38.17 -43.57
CA THR A 312 19.26 38.43 -43.94
C THR A 312 18.36 37.49 -43.11
N ILE A 313 17.67 37.95 -42.04
CA ILE A 313 16.36 38.64 -41.91
C ILE A 313 15.12 37.76 -42.17
N GLN A 314 14.27 37.71 -41.14
CA GLN A 314 12.98 37.06 -40.92
C GLN A 314 11.81 37.74 -41.66
N VAL A 315 10.70 37.01 -41.84
CA VAL A 315 9.31 37.57 -41.84
C VAL A 315 8.32 36.53 -41.29
N ASP A 316 7.49 36.97 -40.34
CA ASP A 316 6.32 36.33 -39.71
C ASP A 316 5.04 36.49 -40.57
N GLU A 317 4.00 35.68 -40.34
CA GLU A 317 2.60 36.17 -40.35
C GLU A 317 1.61 35.19 -39.70
N ASP A 318 0.86 35.72 -38.72
CA ASP A 318 -0.30 35.18 -38.00
C ASP A 318 -1.59 35.24 -38.82
N ILE A 319 -2.56 34.33 -38.61
CA ILE A 319 -3.99 34.57 -38.84
C ILE A 319 -4.85 33.82 -37.80
N ASP A 320 -5.59 34.61 -37.00
CA ASP A 320 -6.74 34.26 -36.15
C ASP A 320 -8.02 33.99 -36.97
N SER A 321 -8.97 33.23 -36.40
CA SER A 321 -10.33 33.73 -36.05
C SER A 321 -11.40 32.61 -36.01
N ASP A 322 -11.94 32.39 -34.81
CA ASP A 322 -13.35 32.44 -34.38
C ASP A 322 -14.52 31.79 -35.16
N SER A 323 -15.40 31.16 -34.36
CA SER A 323 -16.86 31.49 -34.22
C SER A 323 -17.89 30.37 -34.49
N GLU A 324 -18.62 30.00 -33.42
CA GLU A 324 -20.10 29.76 -33.29
C GLU A 324 -20.82 28.67 -34.15
N SER A 325 -21.98 28.07 -33.81
CA SER A 325 -22.82 27.84 -32.62
C SER A 325 -23.98 26.87 -33.01
N HIS A 326 -24.44 26.00 -32.08
CA HIS A 326 -25.78 25.34 -31.88
C HIS A 326 -26.63 24.71 -33.03
N PRO A 327 -27.70 23.90 -32.79
CA PRO A 327 -28.34 23.43 -31.55
C PRO A 327 -28.66 21.89 -31.47
N GLU A 328 -29.38 21.56 -30.40
CA GLU A 328 -29.81 20.29 -29.77
C GLU A 328 -30.67 19.33 -30.62
N GLU A 329 -30.54 18.03 -30.36
CA GLU A 329 -31.55 17.02 -30.68
C GLU A 329 -31.62 15.93 -29.60
N GLU A 330 -32.85 15.64 -29.18
CA GLU A 330 -33.27 14.77 -28.09
C GLU A 330 -33.51 13.34 -28.63
N GLN A 331 -32.84 12.32 -28.09
CA GLN A 331 -33.14 10.92 -28.48
C GLN A 331 -32.95 9.89 -27.36
N GLN A 332 -33.96 9.04 -27.26
CA GLN A 332 -34.22 8.00 -26.26
C GLN A 332 -33.18 6.87 -26.32
N HIS A 333 -32.63 6.49 -25.15
CA HIS A 333 -31.68 5.38 -25.02
C HIS A 333 -32.38 4.07 -24.59
N ALA A 334 -32.13 3.02 -25.36
CA ALA A 334 -32.43 1.63 -25.03
C ALA A 334 -31.24 0.97 -24.32
N ASP A 335 -31.55 0.05 -23.40
CA ASP A 335 -30.60 -0.68 -22.54
C ASP A 335 -29.54 -1.50 -23.33
N ALA A 336 -28.27 -1.21 -23.09
CA ALA A 336 -27.14 -1.97 -23.62
C ALA A 336 -26.57 -2.95 -22.57
N ASN A 337 -26.53 -4.22 -22.98
CA ASN A 337 -26.04 -5.37 -22.23
C ASN A 337 -24.48 -5.38 -22.13
N PRO A 338 -23.87 -5.56 -20.94
CA PRO A 338 -22.41 -5.55 -20.81
C PRO A 338 -21.78 -6.83 -21.38
N ARG A 339 -20.99 -6.69 -22.44
CA ARG A 339 -20.16 -7.76 -23.02
C ARG A 339 -19.04 -8.19 -22.07
N SER A 340 -18.68 -9.47 -22.11
CA SER A 340 -17.68 -10.07 -21.22
C SER A 340 -16.24 -9.79 -21.70
N ILE A 341 -15.31 -9.71 -20.74
CA ILE A 341 -13.88 -9.37 -20.90
C ILE A 341 -13.15 -10.24 -21.95
N LEU A 342 -13.65 -11.46 -22.25
CA LEU A 342 -13.06 -12.36 -23.23
C LEU A 342 -13.36 -12.00 -24.70
N GLU A 343 -14.43 -11.26 -24.99
CA GLU A 343 -14.74 -10.84 -26.36
C GLU A 343 -14.01 -9.54 -26.76
N LEU A 344 -13.55 -8.77 -25.78
CA LEU A 344 -12.80 -7.53 -25.99
C LEU A 344 -11.39 -7.81 -26.54
N ASP A 345 -10.80 -8.96 -26.21
CA ASP A 345 -9.46 -9.37 -26.66
C ASP A 345 -9.39 -9.56 -28.19
N ALA A 346 -10.50 -9.91 -28.86
CA ALA A 346 -10.52 -10.14 -30.30
C ALA A 346 -10.50 -8.83 -31.13
N HIS A 347 -11.08 -7.74 -30.60
CA HIS A 347 -11.17 -6.46 -31.33
C HIS A 347 -9.88 -5.63 -31.23
N MET A 348 -9.09 -5.82 -30.18
CA MET A 348 -7.80 -5.13 -29.96
C MET A 348 -6.68 -5.57 -30.94
N MET A 349 -6.78 -6.78 -31.52
CA MET A 349 -5.77 -7.33 -32.43
C MET A 349 -5.56 -6.52 -33.72
N SER A 350 -6.57 -5.78 -34.17
CA SER A 350 -6.53 -5.04 -35.44
C SER A 350 -5.79 -3.70 -35.34
N SER A 351 -5.89 -3.00 -34.20
CA SER A 351 -5.49 -1.59 -34.11
C SER A 351 -3.99 -1.38 -33.85
N ASN A 352 -3.34 -2.29 -33.10
CA ASN A 352 -1.90 -2.19 -32.79
C ASN A 352 -0.99 -2.65 -33.95
N LEU A 353 -1.52 -3.41 -34.91
CA LEU A 353 -0.76 -3.88 -36.07
C LEU A 353 -0.47 -2.74 -37.08
N ALA A 354 -1.33 -1.72 -37.14
CA ALA A 354 -1.22 -0.63 -38.10
C ALA A 354 -0.11 0.39 -37.76
N LEU A 355 0.27 0.53 -36.48
CA LEU A 355 1.23 1.53 -36.03
C LEU A 355 2.71 1.07 -36.09
N ASN A 356 2.98 -0.22 -36.27
CA ASN A 356 4.35 -0.77 -36.23
C ASN A 356 4.96 -1.11 -37.60
N GLN A 357 4.25 -0.91 -38.72
CA GLN A 357 4.73 -1.35 -40.05
C GLN A 357 5.53 -0.31 -40.86
N LEU A 358 5.72 0.93 -40.40
CA LEU A 358 6.55 1.94 -41.09
C LEU A 358 7.87 2.20 -40.35
N GLY A 359 8.91 1.41 -40.63
CA GLY A 359 10.25 1.72 -40.10
C GLY A 359 11.30 0.62 -40.20
N THR A 360 11.62 0.15 -41.42
CA THR A 360 12.75 -0.76 -41.66
C THR A 360 14.07 0.02 -41.73
N THR A 361 14.60 0.41 -40.57
CA THR A 361 16.02 0.74 -40.43
C THR A 361 16.56 0.01 -39.21
N THR A 362 17.70 -0.66 -39.39
CA THR A 362 18.38 -1.56 -38.45
C THR A 362 18.77 -0.84 -37.15
N ARG A 363 17.78 -0.66 -36.27
CA ARG A 363 17.97 -0.17 -34.91
C ARG A 363 18.53 -1.33 -34.07
N PRO A 364 19.56 -1.10 -33.24
CA PRO A 364 20.04 -2.12 -32.31
C PRO A 364 18.85 -2.64 -31.50
N GLU A 365 18.69 -3.97 -31.47
CA GLU A 365 17.58 -4.64 -30.80
C GLU A 365 17.51 -4.17 -29.34
N ARG A 366 16.52 -3.33 -29.04
CA ARG A 366 16.24 -2.98 -27.65
C ARG A 366 15.76 -4.26 -26.97
N PRO A 367 16.27 -4.58 -25.78
CA PRO A 367 15.80 -5.75 -25.04
C PRO A 367 14.29 -5.65 -24.81
N PHE A 368 13.55 -6.71 -25.15
CA PHE A 368 12.10 -6.80 -24.92
C PHE A 368 11.73 -6.43 -23.48
N GLY A 369 10.66 -5.64 -23.32
CA GLY A 369 10.17 -5.19 -22.02
C GLY A 369 10.97 -4.02 -21.41
N SER A 370 11.77 -3.32 -22.19
CA SER A 370 12.57 -2.15 -21.75
C SER A 370 11.72 -0.95 -21.36
N THR A 371 10.51 -0.84 -21.91
CA THR A 371 9.53 0.21 -21.61
C THR A 371 8.19 -0.37 -21.20
N LEU A 372 7.35 0.45 -20.55
CA LEU A 372 5.97 0.07 -20.27
C LEU A 372 5.18 -0.17 -21.58
N SER A 373 5.44 0.63 -22.62
CA SER A 373 4.80 0.46 -23.92
C SER A 373 5.10 -0.91 -24.55
N ASP A 374 6.32 -1.44 -24.39
CA ASP A 374 6.69 -2.78 -24.87
C ASP A 374 5.85 -3.87 -24.18
N ILE A 375 5.54 -3.67 -22.90
CA ILE A 375 4.73 -4.60 -22.11
C ILE A 375 3.26 -4.52 -22.51
N LEU A 376 2.73 -3.29 -22.65
CA LEU A 376 1.34 -3.07 -23.02
C LEU A 376 1.03 -3.52 -24.46
N GLY A 377 2.02 -3.53 -25.35
CA GLY A 377 1.88 -3.93 -26.75
C GLY A 377 2.10 -5.42 -27.02
N ASN A 378 2.45 -6.24 -26.02
CA ASN A 378 2.65 -7.68 -26.18
C ASN A 378 1.67 -8.46 -25.30
N ASP A 379 0.86 -9.34 -25.90
CA ASP A 379 -0.24 -10.02 -25.19
C ASP A 379 0.21 -10.84 -23.98
N ILE A 380 1.36 -11.53 -24.08
CA ILE A 380 1.88 -12.36 -22.99
C ILE A 380 2.37 -11.49 -21.83
N LEU A 381 3.15 -10.45 -22.13
CA LEU A 381 3.64 -9.52 -21.11
C LEU A 381 2.49 -8.72 -20.50
N MET A 382 1.51 -8.34 -21.30
CA MET A 382 0.34 -7.59 -20.85
C MET A 382 -0.56 -8.44 -19.96
N ALA A 383 -0.80 -9.72 -20.29
CA ALA A 383 -1.55 -10.63 -19.43
C ALA A 383 -0.85 -10.84 -18.08
N ALA A 384 0.47 -11.02 -18.08
CA ALA A 384 1.26 -11.11 -16.86
C ALA A 384 1.25 -9.79 -16.06
N PHE A 385 1.30 -8.64 -16.74
CA PHE A 385 1.20 -7.34 -16.09
C PHE A 385 -0.18 -7.12 -15.46
N ALA A 386 -1.25 -7.54 -16.14
CA ALA A 386 -2.60 -7.52 -15.60
C ALA A 386 -2.72 -8.37 -14.34
N ASP A 387 -2.23 -9.62 -14.35
CA ASP A 387 -2.19 -10.47 -13.14
C ASP A 387 -1.38 -9.80 -12.02
N TYR A 388 -0.24 -9.20 -12.34
CA TYR A 388 0.57 -8.48 -11.37
C TYR A 388 -0.17 -7.28 -10.75
N THR A 389 -0.91 -6.50 -11.54
CA THR A 389 -1.72 -5.38 -11.00
C THR A 389 -2.86 -5.85 -10.09
N VAL A 390 -3.41 -7.05 -10.32
CA VAL A 390 -4.35 -7.68 -9.40
C VAL A 390 -3.64 -8.04 -8.09
N ARG A 391 -2.46 -8.65 -8.14
CA ARG A 391 -1.67 -8.99 -6.94
C ARG A 391 -1.25 -7.76 -6.13
N CYS A 392 -1.02 -6.63 -6.79
CA CYS A 392 -0.63 -5.36 -6.18
C CYS A 392 -1.78 -4.45 -5.76
N TRP A 393 -3.03 -4.89 -5.95
CA TRP A 393 -4.24 -4.17 -5.57
C TRP A 393 -4.38 -2.82 -6.29
N CYS A 394 -4.05 -2.81 -7.58
CA CYS A 394 -4.06 -1.61 -8.42
C CYS A 394 -4.54 -1.88 -9.84
N SER A 395 -5.34 -2.94 -10.05
CA SER A 395 -5.82 -3.33 -11.39
C SER A 395 -6.78 -2.31 -12.00
N GLU A 396 -7.47 -1.50 -11.18
CA GLU A 396 -8.30 -0.39 -11.66
C GLU A 396 -7.50 0.60 -12.53
N ASN A 397 -6.23 0.83 -12.22
CA ASN A 397 -5.38 1.75 -12.97
C ASN A 397 -5.12 1.22 -14.39
N LEU A 398 -4.85 -0.08 -14.52
CA LEU A 398 -4.62 -0.71 -15.82
C LEU A 398 -5.91 -0.80 -16.64
N LEU A 399 -7.03 -1.12 -15.99
CA LEU A 399 -8.34 -1.18 -16.62
C LEU A 399 -8.78 0.19 -17.15
N PHE A 400 -8.65 1.24 -16.35
CA PHE A 400 -8.92 2.60 -16.79
C PHE A 400 -8.03 3.01 -17.97
N TYR A 401 -6.72 2.72 -17.89
CA TYR A 401 -5.80 3.00 -19.00
C TYR A 401 -6.24 2.32 -20.31
N ARG A 402 -6.69 1.06 -20.25
CA ARG A 402 -7.24 0.34 -21.40
C ARG A 402 -8.51 1.01 -21.91
N THR A 403 -9.49 1.25 -21.05
CA THR A 403 -10.74 1.91 -21.41
C THR A 403 -10.50 3.24 -22.12
N MET A 404 -9.56 4.06 -21.64
CA MET A 404 -9.19 5.32 -22.29
C MET A 404 -8.47 5.12 -23.63
N THR A 405 -7.64 4.09 -23.77
CA THR A 405 -6.96 3.76 -25.03
C THR A 405 -7.99 3.31 -26.08
N ASP A 406 -8.95 2.48 -25.68
CA ASP A 406 -10.03 2.00 -26.54
C ASP A 406 -10.95 3.16 -26.96
N LEU A 407 -11.31 4.05 -26.04
CA LEU A 407 -12.09 5.26 -26.32
C LEU A 407 -11.41 6.13 -27.39
N ARG A 408 -10.09 6.35 -27.25
CA ARG A 408 -9.29 7.13 -28.21
C ARG A 408 -9.17 6.42 -29.56
N ALA A 409 -9.02 5.10 -29.58
CA ALA A 409 -8.99 4.33 -30.82
C ALA A 409 -10.33 4.41 -31.57
N ARG A 410 -11.46 4.30 -30.86
CA ARG A 410 -12.82 4.52 -31.41
C ARG A 410 -12.95 5.93 -32.01
N GLN A 411 -12.52 6.96 -31.26
CA GLN A 411 -12.52 8.35 -31.73
C GLN A 411 -11.68 8.54 -33.01
N GLN A 412 -10.48 7.95 -33.06
CA GLN A 412 -9.60 8.01 -34.24
C GLN A 412 -10.17 7.26 -35.45
N ALA A 413 -10.96 6.21 -35.21
CA ALA A 413 -11.70 5.50 -36.26
C ALA A 413 -12.94 6.28 -36.76
N GLY A 414 -13.19 7.49 -36.25
CA GLY A 414 -14.32 8.34 -36.62
C GLY A 414 -15.63 7.97 -35.90
N GLU A 415 -15.58 7.11 -34.88
CA GLU A 415 -16.76 6.79 -34.08
C GLU A 415 -17.15 7.97 -33.20
N LYS A 416 -18.43 8.36 -33.20
CA LYS A 416 -18.95 9.43 -32.35
C LYS A 416 -18.94 8.97 -30.90
N ILE A 417 -18.04 9.54 -30.09
CA ILE A 417 -18.04 9.32 -28.65
C ILE A 417 -19.21 10.09 -28.03
N THR A 418 -20.03 9.39 -27.26
CA THR A 418 -21.23 9.98 -26.64
C THR A 418 -20.93 10.49 -25.23
N ALA A 419 -21.76 11.42 -24.73
CA ALA A 419 -21.69 11.83 -23.33
C ALA A 419 -21.90 10.64 -22.37
N GLU A 420 -22.70 9.64 -22.77
CA GLU A 420 -22.94 8.44 -21.98
C GLU A 420 -21.68 7.56 -21.85
N ASP A 421 -20.84 7.45 -22.89
CA ASP A 421 -19.54 6.77 -22.79
C ASP A 421 -18.66 7.42 -21.71
N ILE A 422 -18.63 8.76 -21.66
CA ILE A 422 -17.86 9.54 -20.68
C ILE A 422 -18.46 9.37 -19.27
N GLN A 423 -19.78 9.43 -19.12
CA GLN A 423 -20.46 9.23 -17.84
C GLN A 423 -20.34 7.80 -17.33
N ALA A 424 -20.26 6.80 -18.21
CA ALA A 424 -19.95 5.42 -17.84
C ALA A 424 -18.56 5.31 -17.21
N ILE A 425 -17.53 5.92 -17.84
CA ILE A 425 -16.18 5.98 -17.29
C ILE A 425 -16.17 6.71 -15.94
N ARG A 426 -16.89 7.84 -15.84
CA ARG A 426 -17.01 8.60 -14.59
C ARG A 426 -17.59 7.74 -13.46
N ARG A 427 -18.71 7.05 -13.71
CA ARG A 427 -19.39 6.19 -12.73
C ARG A 427 -18.53 4.99 -12.32
N GLU A 428 -17.75 4.44 -13.25
CA GLU A 428 -16.93 3.27 -13.00
C GLU A 428 -15.64 3.58 -12.23
N TYR A 429 -15.00 4.72 -12.51
CA TYR A 429 -13.64 5.02 -12.07
C TYR A 429 -13.46 6.30 -11.23
N LEU A 430 -14.31 7.32 -11.41
CA LEU A 430 -14.04 8.66 -10.86
C LEU A 430 -14.94 9.06 -9.70
N LEU A 431 -16.16 8.53 -9.62
CA LEU A 431 -17.06 8.85 -8.53
C LEU A 431 -16.58 8.20 -7.22
N PRO A 432 -16.77 8.87 -6.07
CA PRO A 432 -16.54 8.26 -4.77
C PRO A 432 -17.35 6.96 -4.66
N THR A 433 -16.74 5.89 -4.13
CA THR A 433 -17.37 4.58 -3.96
C THR A 433 -17.68 3.80 -5.24
N SER A 434 -17.19 4.28 -6.39
CA SER A 434 -17.26 3.56 -7.66
C SER A 434 -16.57 2.19 -7.56
N LYS A 435 -17.02 1.23 -8.38
CA LYS A 435 -16.54 -0.16 -8.33
C LYS A 435 -15.02 -0.24 -8.55
N ARG A 436 -14.47 0.66 -9.36
CA ARG A 436 -13.06 0.73 -9.74
C ARG A 436 -12.50 2.14 -9.47
N GLU A 437 -12.89 2.74 -8.34
CA GLU A 437 -12.42 4.06 -7.92
C GLU A 437 -10.90 4.18 -7.99
N LEU A 438 -10.44 5.17 -8.78
CA LEU A 438 -9.03 5.48 -8.94
C LEU A 438 -8.49 6.28 -7.76
N ASN A 439 -7.26 6.01 -7.36
CA ASN A 439 -6.58 6.78 -6.33
C ASN A 439 -5.94 8.06 -6.91
N LEU A 440 -6.76 9.09 -7.13
CA LEU A 440 -6.33 10.38 -7.71
C LEU A 440 -6.08 11.45 -6.63
N PRO A 441 -5.21 12.45 -6.90
CA PRO A 441 -5.15 13.65 -6.08
C PRO A 441 -6.53 14.31 -5.95
N ILE A 442 -6.90 14.74 -4.75
CA ILE A 442 -8.22 15.32 -4.45
C ILE A 442 -8.54 16.49 -5.38
N THR A 443 -7.55 17.35 -5.64
CA THR A 443 -7.69 18.51 -6.55
C THR A 443 -8.00 18.09 -7.98
N LEU A 444 -7.28 17.10 -8.51
CA LEU A 444 -7.50 16.57 -9.86
C LEU A 444 -8.88 15.92 -9.98
N SER A 445 -9.25 15.10 -9.00
CA SER A 445 -10.57 14.44 -8.98
C SER A 445 -11.71 15.46 -8.90
N ALA A 446 -11.58 16.49 -8.06
CA ALA A 446 -12.59 17.53 -7.93
C ALA A 446 -12.71 18.37 -9.21
N GLN A 447 -11.59 18.76 -9.82
CA GLN A 447 -11.56 19.52 -11.06
C GLN A 447 -12.26 18.76 -12.19
N VAL A 448 -11.86 17.51 -12.44
CA VAL A 448 -12.42 16.70 -13.53
C VAL A 448 -13.90 16.43 -13.28
N ASN A 449 -14.32 16.10 -12.05
CA ASN A 449 -15.73 15.90 -11.77
C ASN A 449 -16.58 17.17 -11.98
N ALA A 450 -16.07 18.34 -11.59
CA ALA A 450 -16.77 19.61 -11.79
C ALA A 450 -16.91 19.98 -13.28
N GLU A 451 -15.92 19.61 -14.10
CA GLU A 451 -15.99 19.75 -15.56
C GLU A 451 -16.98 18.74 -16.16
N LEU A 452 -16.98 17.51 -15.64
CA LEU A 452 -17.91 16.47 -16.07
C LEU A 452 -19.38 16.70 -15.63
N ASP A 453 -19.62 17.62 -14.71
CA ASP A 453 -20.96 18.06 -14.28
C ASP A 453 -21.57 19.09 -15.26
N ARG A 454 -20.78 19.71 -16.14
CA ARG A 454 -21.23 20.73 -17.09
C ARG A 454 -21.66 20.16 -18.45
N GLU A 455 -22.05 18.89 -18.50
CA GLU A 455 -22.37 18.13 -19.73
C GLU A 455 -21.20 18.03 -20.74
N PRO A 456 -20.11 17.32 -20.37
CA PRO A 456 -18.98 17.09 -21.26
C PRO A 456 -19.37 16.17 -22.43
N THR A 457 -19.19 16.64 -23.66
CA THR A 457 -19.14 15.78 -24.84
C THR A 457 -17.70 15.47 -25.27
N ASP A 458 -16.72 16.23 -24.76
CA ASP A 458 -15.32 16.08 -25.13
C ASP A 458 -14.58 15.06 -24.24
N PRO A 459 -14.08 13.94 -24.81
CA PRO A 459 -13.24 12.98 -24.09
C PRO A 459 -11.95 13.57 -23.51
N ALA A 460 -11.48 14.71 -24.03
CA ALA A 460 -10.26 15.37 -23.57
C ALA A 460 -10.31 15.81 -22.10
N VAL A 461 -11.51 15.98 -21.53
CA VAL A 461 -11.70 16.24 -20.07
C VAL A 461 -11.04 15.15 -19.21
N LEU A 462 -10.92 13.92 -19.73
CA LEU A 462 -10.31 12.79 -19.03
C LEU A 462 -8.79 12.70 -19.19
N ASP A 463 -8.18 13.51 -20.07
CA ASP A 463 -6.74 13.46 -20.36
C ASP A 463 -5.83 13.69 -19.14
N PRO A 464 -6.13 14.64 -18.24
CA PRO A 464 -5.36 14.82 -17.02
C PRO A 464 -5.34 13.55 -16.15
N VAL A 465 -6.48 12.85 -16.06
CA VAL A 465 -6.58 11.58 -15.33
C VAL A 465 -5.77 10.49 -16.02
N PHE A 466 -5.93 10.36 -17.34
CA PHE A 466 -5.18 9.39 -18.15
C PHE A 466 -3.66 9.56 -17.99
N LYS A 467 -3.16 10.80 -18.09
CA LYS A 467 -1.74 11.12 -17.88
C LYS A 467 -1.28 10.77 -16.46
N SER A 468 -2.08 11.08 -15.45
CA SER A 468 -1.79 10.77 -14.04
C SER A 468 -1.69 9.25 -13.81
N ILE A 469 -2.65 8.48 -14.31
CA ILE A 469 -2.67 7.02 -14.17
C ILE A 469 -1.53 6.35 -14.96
N PHE A 470 -1.25 6.81 -16.18
CA PHE A 470 -0.12 6.29 -16.94
C PHE A 470 1.21 6.58 -16.25
N ALA A 471 1.39 7.79 -15.70
CA ALA A 471 2.56 8.14 -14.92
C ALA A 471 2.70 7.20 -13.71
N LEU A 472 1.62 6.97 -12.95
CA LEU A 472 1.60 6.05 -11.81
C LEU A 472 1.99 4.62 -12.23
N LEU A 473 1.39 4.07 -13.29
CA LEU A 473 1.74 2.76 -13.82
C LEU A 473 3.23 2.69 -14.19
N LYS A 474 3.75 3.73 -14.85
CA LYS A 474 5.14 3.79 -15.33
C LYS A 474 6.17 3.93 -14.21
N THR A 475 5.91 4.78 -13.22
CA THR A 475 6.89 5.13 -12.19
C THR A 475 6.84 4.22 -10.98
N ASP A 476 5.70 3.59 -10.69
CA ASP A 476 5.52 2.77 -9.48
C ASP A 476 5.24 1.29 -9.79
N VAL A 477 4.22 0.98 -10.61
CA VAL A 477 3.79 -0.41 -10.82
C VAL A 477 4.77 -1.17 -11.74
N TYR A 478 5.18 -0.56 -12.84
CA TYR A 478 6.04 -1.15 -13.85
C TYR A 478 7.43 -1.56 -13.34
N PRO A 479 8.17 -0.72 -12.58
CA PRO A 479 9.49 -1.10 -12.08
C PRO A 479 9.43 -2.31 -11.14
N ARG A 480 8.38 -2.38 -10.31
CA ARG A 480 8.15 -3.52 -9.41
C ARG A 480 7.74 -4.78 -10.18
N PHE A 481 6.90 -4.64 -11.21
CA PHE A 481 6.55 -5.75 -12.10
C PHE A 481 7.79 -6.38 -12.74
N ARG A 482 8.73 -5.57 -13.23
CA ARG A 482 9.97 -6.07 -13.85
C ARG A 482 10.85 -6.91 -12.92
N GLN A 483 10.73 -6.70 -11.62
CA GLN A 483 11.45 -7.45 -10.59
C GLN A 483 10.68 -8.70 -10.13
N SER A 484 9.40 -8.82 -10.50
CA SER A 484 8.55 -9.95 -10.13
C SER A 484 8.90 -11.23 -10.92
N SER A 485 8.60 -12.39 -10.34
CA SER A 485 8.73 -13.67 -11.05
C SER A 485 7.80 -13.75 -12.26
N LEU A 486 6.60 -13.15 -12.17
CA LEU A 486 5.64 -13.09 -13.27
C LEU A 486 6.24 -12.49 -14.55
N PHE A 487 6.98 -11.39 -14.43
CA PHE A 487 7.64 -10.79 -15.58
C PHE A 487 8.73 -11.70 -16.16
N GLN A 488 9.54 -12.33 -15.32
CA GLN A 488 10.61 -13.22 -15.77
C GLN A 488 10.04 -14.44 -16.52
N GLU A 489 8.97 -15.04 -15.99
CA GLU A 489 8.25 -16.16 -16.62
C GLU A 489 7.62 -15.75 -17.96
N ALA A 490 6.93 -14.59 -17.99
CA ALA A 490 6.32 -14.06 -19.21
C ALA A 490 7.36 -13.73 -20.28
N LEU A 491 8.49 -13.12 -19.89
CA LEU A 491 9.59 -12.80 -20.81
C LEU A 491 10.23 -14.06 -21.39
N ALA A 492 10.40 -15.12 -20.59
CA ALA A 492 10.88 -16.41 -21.09
C ALA A 492 9.92 -17.02 -22.13
N ARG A 493 8.61 -16.91 -21.91
CA ARG A 493 7.59 -17.36 -22.88
C ARG A 493 7.65 -16.57 -24.18
N VAL A 494 7.75 -15.24 -24.14
CA VAL A 494 7.91 -14.41 -25.35
C VAL A 494 9.16 -14.82 -26.13
N LYS A 495 10.30 -14.97 -25.45
CA LYS A 495 11.55 -15.40 -26.10
C LYS A 495 11.43 -16.77 -26.76
N SER A 496 10.72 -17.71 -26.13
CA SER A 496 10.52 -19.04 -26.70
C SER A 496 9.65 -19.03 -27.96
N GLN A 497 8.70 -18.10 -28.06
CA GLN A 497 7.85 -17.97 -29.26
C GLN A 497 8.56 -17.27 -30.42
N SER A 498 9.48 -16.35 -30.14
CA SER A 498 10.25 -15.66 -31.19
C SER A 498 11.35 -16.51 -31.83
N GLN A 499 11.64 -17.69 -31.29
CA GLN A 499 12.64 -18.63 -31.82
C GLN A 499 12.06 -19.70 -32.76
N VAL A 500 10.73 -19.77 -32.87
CA VAL A 500 9.99 -20.61 -33.81
C VAL A 500 9.66 -19.77 -35.03
#